data_AF-A0A2E7D847-F1
#
_entry.id   AF-A0A2E7D847-F1
#
_cell.length_a   1.000
_cell.length_b   1.000
_cell.length_c   1.000
_cell.angle_alpha   90.00
_cell.angle_beta   90.00
_cell.angle_gamma   90.00
#
_symmetry.space_group_name_H-M   'P 1'
#
loop_
_entity.id
_entity.type
_entity.pdbx_description
1 polymer ?
#
loop_
_entity_poly.entity_id
_entity_poly.type
_entity_poly.pdbx_seq_one_letter_code
_entity_poly.pdbx_strand_id
1 'polypeptide(L)'
;MSGIIGHSMYAILGGIAAEERKLPVCGIINRNYASYLCGAYLGCDVQTMPEATCVDTGKDVGYGTATLTKSPLTGGEVMPWSLKFEDQSYRPREIHRTFYGRAHVVFGWATQERQHTVPWDHLADYCAAVVQDAVDFYGPGERKLAYLFGWMAHIVGDSLIKSKQPGVDLNLLDGKYTPRNRPIQDLVTYHEIGAKELGINWTALLADLAETPVEPIQSHYMRVGKPRGELARMFPNAWAPHLSPLLKAVLAENRRYMTIRGPRLVKLYKLRKVGKGWHCDESLSQQAGGLSYAEMIAAAKKANFRHALWQMGEAIVKLYEDVIQRTPALQELDGMQTPSWSELAKRWKRQS
;
A
#
# COMPACT_ATOMS: atom_id res chain seq x y z
N MET A 1 -10.80 1.12 2.85
CA MET A 1 -10.15 0.75 1.60
C MET A 1 -8.68 0.54 1.97
N SER A 2 -8.32 -0.68 2.35
CA SER A 2 -6.99 -1.02 2.90
C SER A 2 -6.44 -2.22 2.12
N GLY A 3 -6.40 -2.05 0.81
CA GLY A 3 -5.91 -3.04 -0.14
C GLY A 3 -5.15 -2.33 -1.24
N ILE A 4 -4.48 -3.09 -2.10
CA ILE A 4 -3.56 -2.55 -3.11
C ILE A 4 -4.14 -1.44 -3.97
N ILE A 5 -5.38 -1.59 -4.45
CA ILE A 5 -6.07 -0.56 -5.26
C ILE A 5 -6.20 0.73 -4.48
N GLY A 6 -6.52 0.61 -3.21
CA GLY A 6 -6.73 1.77 -2.36
C GLY A 6 -5.48 2.51 -1.98
N HIS A 7 -4.48 1.79 -1.47
CA HIS A 7 -3.21 2.38 -1.12
C HIS A 7 -2.50 2.99 -2.33
N SER A 8 -2.60 2.33 -3.50
CA SER A 8 -2.11 2.91 -4.75
C SER A 8 -2.87 4.19 -5.08
N MET A 9 -4.21 4.21 -4.97
CA MET A 9 -4.99 5.43 -5.20
C MET A 9 -4.64 6.56 -4.25
N TYR A 10 -4.46 6.27 -2.96
CA TYR A 10 -4.06 7.27 -1.96
C TYR A 10 -2.73 7.93 -2.35
N ALA A 11 -1.75 7.12 -2.74
CA ALA A 11 -0.47 7.61 -3.21
C ALA A 11 -0.60 8.41 -4.52
N ILE A 12 -1.37 7.92 -5.50
CA ILE A 12 -1.61 8.67 -6.75
C ILE A 12 -2.17 10.06 -6.45
N LEU A 13 -3.17 10.16 -5.58
CA LEU A 13 -3.78 11.44 -5.20
C LEU A 13 -2.83 12.32 -4.37
N GLY A 14 -2.02 11.73 -3.48
CA GLY A 14 -0.98 12.46 -2.75
C GLY A 14 0.13 13.00 -3.67
N GLY A 15 0.50 12.25 -4.70
CA GLY A 15 1.44 12.69 -5.74
C GLY A 15 0.87 13.83 -6.59
N ILE A 16 -0.40 13.75 -7.00
CA ILE A 16 -1.09 14.83 -7.71
C ILE A 16 -1.14 16.10 -6.85
N ALA A 17 -1.52 15.98 -5.58
CA ALA A 17 -1.52 17.12 -4.66
C ALA A 17 -0.12 17.71 -4.45
N ALA A 18 0.92 16.87 -4.41
CA ALA A 18 2.31 17.34 -4.35
C ALA A 18 2.72 18.14 -5.61
N GLU A 19 2.30 17.70 -6.80
CA GLU A 19 2.52 18.42 -8.05
C GLU A 19 1.82 19.78 -8.06
N GLU A 20 0.56 19.84 -7.62
CA GLU A 20 -0.21 21.09 -7.51
C GLU A 20 0.47 22.10 -6.57
N ARG A 21 1.06 21.60 -5.48
CA ARG A 21 1.84 22.40 -4.52
C ARG A 21 3.30 22.63 -4.93
N LYS A 22 3.72 22.11 -6.09
CA LYS A 22 5.06 22.23 -6.65
C LYS A 22 6.16 21.78 -5.67
N LEU A 23 5.92 20.69 -4.95
CA LEU A 23 6.91 20.18 -4.01
C LEU A 23 8.17 19.69 -4.76
N PRO A 24 9.38 19.91 -4.21
CA PRO A 24 10.65 19.57 -4.89
C PRO A 24 10.82 18.07 -5.17
N VAL A 25 10.06 17.22 -4.48
CA VAL A 25 10.16 15.75 -4.59
C VAL A 25 9.37 15.17 -5.76
N CYS A 26 8.55 15.96 -6.46
CA CYS A 26 7.70 15.48 -7.56
C CYS A 26 8.52 14.83 -8.68
N GLY A 27 9.65 15.43 -9.07
CA GLY A 27 10.52 14.87 -10.10
C GLY A 27 11.02 13.46 -9.75
N ILE A 28 11.42 13.26 -8.50
CA ILE A 28 11.89 11.96 -7.99
C ILE A 28 10.76 10.93 -7.99
N ILE A 29 9.60 11.30 -7.46
CA ILE A 29 8.41 10.44 -7.41
C ILE A 29 8.03 10.01 -8.82
N ASN A 30 7.97 10.95 -9.76
CA ASN A 30 7.50 10.72 -11.11
C ASN A 30 8.47 9.84 -11.92
N ARG A 31 9.77 10.09 -11.83
CA ARG A 31 10.78 9.23 -12.49
C ARG A 31 10.79 7.79 -11.95
N ASN A 32 10.46 7.61 -10.68
CA ASN A 32 10.54 6.34 -9.97
C ASN A 32 9.16 5.84 -9.50
N TYR A 33 8.12 6.12 -10.29
CA TYR A 33 6.73 5.97 -9.86
C TYR A 33 6.34 4.54 -9.44
N ALA A 34 6.90 3.52 -10.10
CA ALA A 34 6.68 2.13 -9.71
C ALA A 34 7.22 1.86 -8.29
N SER A 35 8.39 2.41 -7.94
CA SER A 35 8.95 2.34 -6.59
C SER A 35 8.10 3.12 -5.58
N TYR A 36 7.64 4.31 -5.96
CA TYR A 36 6.71 5.11 -5.16
C TYR A 36 5.44 4.31 -4.81
N LEU A 37 4.77 3.73 -5.80
CA LEU A 37 3.57 2.93 -5.55
C LEU A 37 3.87 1.59 -4.84
N CYS A 38 5.06 1.02 -5.02
CA CYS A 38 5.50 -0.13 -4.23
C CYS A 38 5.63 0.22 -2.76
N GLY A 39 6.22 1.37 -2.42
CA GLY A 39 6.24 1.88 -1.06
C GLY A 39 4.83 2.07 -0.50
N ALA A 40 3.94 2.61 -1.32
CA ALA A 40 2.55 2.85 -0.95
C ALA A 40 1.76 1.59 -0.62
N TYR A 41 2.07 0.43 -1.19
CA TYR A 41 1.41 -0.82 -0.82
C TYR A 41 2.33 -1.75 -0.02
N LEU A 42 3.38 -2.25 -0.67
CA LEU A 42 4.28 -3.26 -0.14
C LEU A 42 5.27 -2.72 0.91
N GLY A 43 5.33 -1.40 1.11
CA GLY A 43 6.08 -0.78 2.20
C GLY A 43 5.55 -1.14 3.59
N CYS A 44 4.25 -1.40 3.69
CA CYS A 44 3.56 -1.71 4.95
C CYS A 44 2.86 -3.07 4.95
N ASP A 45 2.33 -3.52 3.81
CA ASP A 45 1.66 -4.82 3.67
C ASP A 45 2.67 -5.98 3.52
N VAL A 46 3.54 -6.12 4.51
CA VAL A 46 4.54 -7.19 4.62
C VAL A 46 3.92 -8.59 4.59
N GLN A 47 2.63 -8.72 4.96
CA GLN A 47 1.85 -9.96 4.87
C GLN A 47 1.31 -10.30 3.47
N THR A 48 1.74 -9.64 2.39
CA THR A 48 1.32 -10.02 1.03
C THR A 48 1.94 -11.37 0.65
N MET A 49 1.36 -12.45 1.14
CA MET A 49 1.79 -13.83 0.94
C MET A 49 0.53 -14.73 0.94
N PRO A 50 0.61 -15.98 0.46
CA PRO A 50 -0.54 -16.86 0.47
C PRO A 50 -0.93 -17.24 1.90
N GLU A 51 -2.23 -17.47 2.12
CA GLU A 51 -2.70 -18.05 3.37
C GLU A 51 -2.62 -19.58 3.32
N ALA A 52 -2.87 -20.14 2.13
CA ALA A 52 -3.01 -21.56 1.93
C ALA A 52 -2.59 -22.00 0.53
N THR A 53 -2.46 -23.31 0.33
CA THR A 53 -2.26 -23.96 -0.96
C THR A 53 -3.51 -24.75 -1.30
N CYS A 54 -4.04 -24.60 -2.52
CA CYS A 54 -5.15 -25.43 -2.99
C CYS A 54 -4.66 -26.86 -3.22
N VAL A 55 -5.29 -27.85 -2.56
CA VAL A 55 -4.89 -29.26 -2.65
C VAL A 55 -4.97 -29.77 -4.08
N ASP A 56 -6.08 -29.48 -4.77
CA ASP A 56 -6.35 -29.99 -6.13
C ASP A 56 -5.35 -29.49 -7.18
N THR A 57 -4.80 -28.29 -6.98
CA THR A 57 -3.99 -27.61 -8.02
C THR A 57 -2.54 -27.37 -7.62
N GLY A 58 -2.19 -27.56 -6.34
CA GLY A 58 -0.89 -27.18 -5.76
C GLY A 58 -0.63 -25.67 -5.78
N LYS A 59 -1.61 -24.83 -6.15
CA LYS A 59 -1.41 -23.38 -6.28
C LYS A 59 -1.64 -22.66 -4.96
N ASP A 60 -0.73 -21.73 -4.66
CA ASP A 60 -0.85 -20.75 -3.60
C ASP A 60 -2.13 -19.90 -3.76
N VAL A 61 -2.88 -19.69 -2.68
CA VAL A 61 -4.17 -18.97 -2.64
C VAL A 61 -4.37 -18.18 -1.34
N GLY A 62 -5.31 -17.24 -1.36
CA GLY A 62 -5.68 -16.42 -0.20
C GLY A 62 -4.79 -15.20 0.00
N TYR A 63 -4.79 -14.67 1.22
CA TYR A 63 -3.96 -13.54 1.63
C TYR A 63 -3.67 -13.73 3.11
N GLY A 64 -2.39 -13.71 3.51
CA GLY A 64 -1.83 -14.24 4.76
C GLY A 64 -2.42 -13.84 6.12
N THR A 65 -3.52 -13.11 6.19
CA THR A 65 -4.24 -12.89 7.46
C THR A 65 -5.75 -13.12 7.34
N ALA A 66 -6.25 -13.32 6.12
CA ALA A 66 -7.63 -13.63 5.86
C ALA A 66 -7.83 -15.15 5.92
N THR A 67 -8.66 -15.60 6.86
CA THR A 67 -9.04 -17.02 6.98
C THR A 67 -9.57 -17.53 5.64
N LEU A 68 -9.05 -18.68 5.20
CA LEU A 68 -9.49 -19.34 3.98
C LEU A 68 -9.73 -20.82 4.28
N THR A 69 -10.99 -21.26 4.15
CA THR A 69 -11.40 -22.65 4.43
C THR A 69 -11.59 -23.49 3.18
N LYS A 70 -11.72 -22.85 2.00
CA LYS A 70 -11.91 -23.50 0.70
C LYS A 70 -11.11 -22.79 -0.38
N SER A 71 -10.72 -23.54 -1.40
CA SER A 71 -9.96 -23.01 -2.52
C SER A 71 -10.83 -22.04 -3.34
N PRO A 72 -10.39 -20.80 -3.58
CA PRO A 72 -11.11 -19.89 -4.49
C PRO A 72 -10.98 -20.32 -5.95
N LEU A 73 -10.15 -21.33 -6.26
CA LEU A 73 -9.95 -21.83 -7.62
C LEU A 73 -10.91 -22.98 -7.95
N THR A 74 -11.16 -23.86 -6.99
CA THR A 74 -11.91 -25.13 -7.21
C THR A 74 -13.10 -25.32 -6.27
N GLY A 75 -13.18 -24.55 -5.18
CA GLY A 75 -14.12 -24.79 -4.08
C GLY A 75 -13.71 -25.96 -3.16
N GLY A 76 -12.62 -26.66 -3.47
CA GLY A 76 -12.11 -27.81 -2.74
C GLY A 76 -11.27 -27.45 -1.50
N GLU A 77 -10.55 -28.44 -0.99
CA GLU A 77 -9.72 -28.32 0.23
C GLU A 77 -8.51 -27.41 0.03
N VAL A 78 -8.07 -26.80 1.14
CA VAL A 78 -6.85 -26.00 1.22
C VAL A 78 -5.97 -26.47 2.36
N MET A 79 -4.66 -26.51 2.12
CA MET A 79 -3.66 -26.74 3.17
C MET A 79 -3.05 -25.42 3.63
N PRO A 80 -2.91 -25.20 4.95
CA PRO A 80 -2.28 -23.99 5.46
C PRO A 80 -0.86 -23.77 4.90
N TRP A 81 -0.56 -22.59 4.35
CA TRP A 81 0.77 -22.24 3.79
C TRP A 81 1.72 -21.64 4.84
N SER A 82 3.01 -21.97 4.79
CA SER A 82 4.02 -21.37 5.68
C SER A 82 5.30 -21.01 4.93
N LEU A 83 5.96 -19.93 5.34
CA LEU A 83 7.31 -19.60 4.88
C LEU A 83 8.32 -20.49 5.61
N LYS A 84 9.13 -21.24 4.87
CA LYS A 84 10.30 -21.93 5.45
C LYS A 84 11.50 -21.00 5.39
N PHE A 85 12.13 -20.79 6.54
CA PHE A 85 13.35 -19.99 6.64
C PHE A 85 14.22 -20.58 7.73
N GLU A 86 15.45 -20.95 7.38
CA GLU A 86 16.33 -21.78 8.22
C GLU A 86 15.57 -23.05 8.68
N ASP A 87 15.72 -23.45 9.94
CA ASP A 87 15.05 -24.63 10.51
C ASP A 87 13.63 -24.31 11.03
N GLN A 88 13.09 -23.13 10.71
CA GLN A 88 11.80 -22.66 11.20
C GLN A 88 10.74 -22.53 10.10
N SER A 89 9.48 -22.58 10.53
CA SER A 89 8.31 -22.47 9.67
C SER A 89 7.41 -21.37 10.21
N TYR A 90 7.17 -20.34 9.42
CA TYR A 90 6.40 -19.18 9.83
C TYR A 90 5.06 -19.15 9.10
N ARG A 91 3.97 -19.18 9.86
CA ARG A 91 2.64 -18.83 9.38
C ARG A 91 2.62 -17.35 9.01
N PRO A 92 1.86 -16.97 7.99
CA PRO A 92 1.64 -15.56 7.66
C PRO A 92 1.19 -14.66 8.83
N ARG A 93 0.37 -15.19 9.75
CA ARG A 93 -0.03 -14.49 10.98
C ARG A 93 1.13 -14.22 11.94
N GLU A 94 2.12 -15.11 11.99
CA GLU A 94 3.32 -14.92 12.81
C GLU A 94 4.18 -13.81 12.20
N ILE A 95 4.38 -13.85 10.88
CA ILE A 95 5.08 -12.80 10.13
C ILE A 95 4.40 -11.44 10.32
N HIS A 96 3.07 -11.39 10.23
CA HIS A 96 2.30 -10.18 10.54
C HIS A 96 2.56 -9.69 11.96
N ARG A 97 2.47 -10.56 12.98
CA ARG A 97 2.72 -10.15 14.37
C ARG A 97 4.12 -9.57 14.56
N THR A 98 5.13 -10.13 13.90
CA THR A 98 6.52 -9.68 14.00
C THR A 98 6.77 -8.35 13.30
N PHE A 99 6.19 -8.12 12.12
CA PHE A 99 6.61 -7.02 11.24
C PHE A 99 5.53 -5.94 10.97
N TYR A 100 4.26 -6.19 11.25
CA TYR A 100 3.17 -5.25 10.88
C TYR A 100 3.31 -3.90 11.59
N GLY A 101 3.51 -3.90 12.91
CA GLY A 101 3.74 -2.67 13.68
C GLY A 101 5.03 -1.94 13.29
N ARG A 102 6.07 -2.70 12.94
CA ARG A 102 7.35 -2.16 12.47
C ARG A 102 7.21 -1.43 11.15
N ALA A 103 6.36 -1.93 10.25
CA ALA A 103 6.14 -1.31 8.95
C ALA A 103 5.22 -0.08 9.02
N HIS A 104 4.18 -0.11 9.87
CA HIS A 104 3.23 1.00 10.01
C HIS A 104 3.71 2.10 10.96
N VAL A 105 4.61 1.78 11.88
CA VAL A 105 5.25 2.61 12.91
C VAL A 105 4.32 3.31 13.91
N VAL A 106 3.21 3.90 13.47
CA VAL A 106 2.21 4.65 14.27
C VAL A 106 1.09 3.78 14.85
N PHE A 107 0.94 2.54 14.38
CA PHE A 107 0.03 1.55 14.96
C PHE A 107 0.45 0.14 14.53
N GLY A 108 -0.30 -0.88 14.95
CA GLY A 108 -0.13 -2.25 14.45
C GLY A 108 0.87 -3.09 15.25
N TRP A 109 1.54 -2.50 16.23
CA TRP A 109 2.34 -3.20 17.24
C TRP A 109 1.47 -4.14 18.07
N ALA A 110 2.04 -5.27 18.47
CA ALA A 110 1.41 -6.14 19.45
C ALA A 110 1.16 -5.39 20.77
N THR A 111 0.19 -5.83 21.57
CA THR A 111 -0.17 -5.14 22.83
C THR A 111 1.02 -4.90 23.75
N GLN A 112 1.94 -5.87 23.84
CA GLN A 112 3.15 -5.79 24.67
C GLN A 112 4.28 -4.92 24.08
N GLU A 113 4.12 -4.46 22.84
CA GLU A 113 5.11 -3.65 22.11
C GLU A 113 4.57 -2.25 21.77
N ARG A 114 3.40 -1.86 22.28
CA ARG A 114 2.78 -0.57 21.95
C ARG A 114 3.64 0.64 22.32
N GLN A 115 4.50 0.51 23.32
CA GLN A 115 5.51 1.52 23.69
C GLN A 115 6.53 1.80 22.57
N HIS A 116 6.57 0.98 21.51
CA HIS A 116 7.41 1.20 20.34
C HIS A 116 6.73 2.00 19.23
N THR A 117 5.46 2.33 19.41
CA THR A 117 4.69 3.17 18.49
C THR A 117 5.33 4.54 18.37
N VAL A 118 5.45 5.05 17.15
CA VAL A 118 5.79 6.44 16.88
C VAL A 118 4.51 7.27 17.07
N PRO A 119 4.47 8.21 18.02
CA PRO A 119 3.32 9.11 18.15
C PRO A 119 3.10 9.91 16.85
N TRP A 120 1.84 10.21 16.55
CA TRP A 120 1.47 10.84 15.26
C TRP A 120 2.10 12.22 15.06
N ASP A 121 2.19 13.01 16.11
CA ASP A 121 2.86 14.31 16.17
C ASP A 121 4.38 14.22 15.93
N HIS A 122 4.98 13.05 16.14
CA HIS A 122 6.39 12.76 15.85
C HIS A 122 6.60 12.03 14.51
N LEU A 123 5.54 11.76 13.73
CA LEU A 123 5.66 11.02 12.46
C LEU A 123 6.55 11.76 11.45
N ALA A 124 6.40 13.07 11.32
CA ALA A 124 7.22 13.86 10.39
C ALA A 124 8.71 13.79 10.73
N ASP A 125 9.06 13.81 12.03
CA ASP A 125 10.44 13.70 12.49
C ASP A 125 11.01 12.30 12.21
N TYR A 126 10.24 11.24 12.47
CA TYR A 126 10.63 9.87 12.15
C TYR A 126 10.89 9.71 10.65
N CYS A 127 9.97 10.20 9.82
CA CYS A 127 10.09 10.14 8.37
C CYS A 127 11.27 10.95 7.83
N ALA A 128 11.50 12.16 8.36
CA ALA A 128 12.65 13.00 7.98
C ALA A 128 13.98 12.31 8.34
N ALA A 129 14.09 11.73 9.54
CA ALA A 129 15.27 10.97 9.95
C ALA A 129 15.54 9.76 9.03
N VAL A 130 14.49 9.03 8.65
CA VAL A 130 14.60 7.93 7.66
C VAL A 130 15.10 8.43 6.31
N VAL A 131 14.59 9.56 5.82
CA VAL A 131 14.99 10.12 4.52
C VAL A 131 16.44 10.59 4.56
N GLN A 132 16.84 11.30 5.62
CA GLN A 132 18.23 11.73 5.80
C GLN A 132 19.17 10.53 5.81
N ASP A 133 18.85 9.50 6.59
CA ASP A 133 19.64 8.27 6.63
C ASP A 133 19.69 7.54 5.29
N ALA A 134 18.62 7.63 4.48
CA ALA A 134 18.61 7.08 3.13
C ALA A 134 19.63 7.80 2.23
N VAL A 135 19.71 9.13 2.30
CA VAL A 135 20.70 9.92 1.57
C VAL A 135 22.11 9.56 2.02
N ASP A 136 22.34 9.49 3.33
CA ASP A 136 23.68 9.33 3.90
C ASP A 136 24.24 7.91 3.75
N PHE A 137 23.39 6.87 3.86
CA PHE A 137 23.86 5.50 4.02
C PHE A 137 23.39 4.50 2.96
N TYR A 138 22.53 4.92 2.01
CA TYR A 138 21.94 4.02 1.01
C TYR A 138 22.22 4.46 -0.44
N GLY A 139 23.34 5.16 -0.65
CA GLY A 139 23.87 5.53 -1.97
C GLY A 139 23.10 6.66 -2.66
N PRO A 140 23.48 7.06 -3.88
CA PRO A 140 22.92 8.25 -4.55
C PRO A 140 21.57 8.02 -5.27
N GLY A 141 21.06 6.79 -5.38
CA GLY A 141 19.88 6.51 -6.21
C GLY A 141 18.55 7.11 -5.71
N GLU A 142 17.77 7.73 -6.58
CA GLU A 142 16.50 8.40 -6.22
C GLU A 142 15.35 7.41 -5.90
N ARG A 143 15.44 6.17 -6.39
CA ARG A 143 14.37 5.16 -6.30
C ARG A 143 13.92 4.86 -4.86
N LYS A 144 14.86 4.86 -3.92
CA LYS A 144 14.60 4.66 -2.49
C LYS A 144 13.86 5.85 -1.87
N LEU A 145 14.12 7.07 -2.33
CA LEU A 145 13.43 8.26 -1.85
C LEU A 145 11.96 8.24 -2.31
N ALA A 146 11.74 7.92 -3.59
CA ALA A 146 10.39 7.68 -4.10
C ALA A 146 9.65 6.59 -3.29
N TYR A 147 10.31 5.47 -2.99
CA TYR A 147 9.73 4.43 -2.14
C TYR A 147 9.32 4.94 -0.76
N LEU A 148 10.16 5.74 -0.12
CA LEU A 148 9.85 6.31 1.20
C LEU A 148 8.63 7.22 1.18
N PHE A 149 8.50 8.09 0.17
CA PHE A 149 7.29 8.90 -0.01
C PHE A 149 6.05 8.03 -0.22
N GLY A 150 6.20 6.92 -0.94
CA GLY A 150 5.15 5.91 -1.07
C GLY A 150 4.74 5.34 0.28
N TRP A 151 5.73 4.87 1.06
CA TRP A 151 5.51 4.33 2.40
C TRP A 151 4.84 5.33 3.34
N MET A 152 5.20 6.61 3.28
CA MET A 152 4.52 7.68 4.01
C MET A 152 3.04 7.81 3.60
N ALA A 153 2.74 7.75 2.30
CA ALA A 153 1.37 7.74 1.81
C ALA A 153 0.57 6.54 2.35
N HIS A 154 1.20 5.37 2.48
CA HIS A 154 0.58 4.22 3.13
C HIS A 154 0.22 4.55 4.58
N ILE A 155 1.19 4.99 5.38
CA ILE A 155 1.01 5.24 6.81
C ILE A 155 -0.16 6.20 7.05
N VAL A 156 -0.17 7.33 6.34
CA VAL A 156 -1.24 8.32 6.46
C VAL A 156 -2.56 7.73 6.00
N GLY A 157 -2.58 7.13 4.81
CA GLY A 157 -3.77 6.52 4.21
C GLY A 157 -4.46 5.52 5.14
N ASP A 158 -3.65 4.62 5.69
CA ASP A 158 -4.12 3.54 6.55
C ASP A 158 -4.54 4.05 7.93
N SER A 159 -3.85 5.06 8.47
CA SER A 159 -4.21 5.71 9.73
C SER A 159 -5.57 6.41 9.65
N LEU A 160 -5.86 7.10 8.54
CA LEU A 160 -7.11 7.84 8.36
C LEU A 160 -8.29 6.92 8.05
N ILE A 161 -8.10 5.94 7.15
CA ILE A 161 -9.19 5.04 6.75
C ILE A 161 -9.59 4.08 7.86
N LYS A 162 -8.64 3.66 8.71
CA LYS A 162 -8.90 2.81 9.88
C LYS A 162 -9.28 3.61 11.13
N SER A 163 -9.48 4.93 11.00
CA SER A 163 -9.80 5.84 12.10
C SER A 163 -8.80 5.75 13.27
N LYS A 164 -7.53 5.51 12.98
CA LYS A 164 -6.43 5.72 13.94
C LYS A 164 -6.13 7.20 14.10
N GLN A 165 -6.40 7.98 13.05
CA GLN A 165 -6.42 9.43 13.07
C GLN A 165 -7.73 9.96 12.46
N PRO A 166 -8.25 11.09 12.95
CA PRO A 166 -9.33 11.82 12.28
C PRO A 166 -8.79 12.50 11.01
N GLY A 167 -9.70 12.97 10.14
CA GLY A 167 -9.32 13.76 8.94
C GLY A 167 -9.91 13.27 7.62
N VAL A 168 -10.74 12.22 7.64
CA VAL A 168 -11.51 11.78 6.47
C VAL A 168 -12.96 11.57 6.86
N ASP A 169 -13.84 12.26 6.14
CA ASP A 169 -15.29 12.20 6.30
C ASP A 169 -15.86 11.16 5.34
N LEU A 170 -16.03 9.96 5.86
CA LEU A 170 -16.59 8.86 5.09
C LEU A 170 -17.45 7.99 5.99
N ASN A 171 -18.74 7.94 5.67
CA ASN A 171 -19.67 6.97 6.20
C ASN A 171 -20.43 6.35 5.02
N LEU A 172 -20.10 5.10 4.70
CA LEU A 172 -20.68 4.39 3.57
C LEU A 172 -21.95 3.65 4.00
N LEU A 173 -22.01 2.31 3.92
CA LEU A 173 -23.22 1.57 4.31
C LEU A 173 -23.40 1.54 5.84
N ASP A 174 -22.33 1.20 6.54
CA ASP A 174 -22.32 0.86 7.97
C ASP A 174 -21.07 1.41 8.68
N GLY A 175 -20.42 2.43 8.10
CA GLY A 175 -19.23 3.06 8.67
C GLY A 175 -18.19 3.47 7.61
N LYS A 176 -17.00 3.84 8.10
CA LYS A 176 -15.86 4.25 7.25
C LYS A 176 -15.15 3.07 6.60
N TYR A 177 -14.78 2.07 7.40
CA TYR A 177 -14.00 0.92 6.98
C TYR A 177 -14.55 -0.35 7.61
N THR A 178 -15.40 -1.04 6.85
CA THR A 178 -16.02 -2.32 7.23
C THR A 178 -15.80 -3.36 6.12
N PRO A 179 -15.91 -4.66 6.43
CA PRO A 179 -15.87 -5.70 5.42
C PRO A 179 -16.91 -5.50 4.30
N ARG A 180 -18.11 -4.99 4.63
CA ARG A 180 -19.20 -4.76 3.67
C ARG A 180 -18.93 -3.58 2.73
N ASN A 181 -18.20 -2.58 3.19
CA ASN A 181 -17.85 -1.41 2.39
C ASN A 181 -16.68 -1.66 1.42
N ARG A 182 -15.87 -2.69 1.66
CA ARG A 182 -14.66 -2.96 0.88
C ARG A 182 -14.93 -3.18 -0.62
N PRO A 183 -15.91 -4.00 -1.06
CA PRO A 183 -16.20 -4.15 -2.49
C PRO A 183 -16.58 -2.85 -3.17
N ILE A 184 -17.38 -2.00 -2.52
CA ILE A 184 -17.78 -0.69 -3.06
C ILE A 184 -16.56 0.19 -3.25
N GLN A 185 -15.74 0.31 -2.19
CA GLN A 185 -14.56 1.16 -2.21
C GLN A 185 -13.55 0.69 -3.27
N ASP A 186 -13.27 -0.62 -3.34
CA ASP A 186 -12.33 -1.17 -4.31
C ASP A 186 -12.85 -1.02 -5.76
N LEU A 187 -14.12 -1.36 -6.04
CA LEU A 187 -14.68 -1.30 -7.39
C LEU A 187 -14.85 0.13 -7.91
N VAL A 188 -15.35 1.05 -7.08
CA VAL A 188 -15.52 2.46 -7.47
C VAL A 188 -14.15 3.11 -7.69
N THR A 189 -13.18 2.83 -6.83
CA THR A 189 -11.81 3.33 -7.04
C THR A 189 -11.14 2.71 -8.25
N TYR A 190 -11.34 1.43 -8.50
CA TYR A 190 -10.77 0.76 -9.67
C TYR A 190 -11.34 1.34 -10.97
N HIS A 191 -12.67 1.38 -11.11
CA HIS A 191 -13.32 1.69 -12.38
C HIS A 191 -13.63 3.16 -12.56
N GLU A 192 -14.34 3.77 -11.62
CA GLU A 192 -14.87 5.14 -11.79
C GLU A 192 -13.77 6.17 -11.66
N ILE A 193 -12.88 5.99 -10.69
CA ILE A 193 -11.81 6.96 -10.43
C ILE A 193 -10.54 6.54 -11.17
N GLY A 194 -10.06 5.33 -10.98
CA GLY A 194 -8.81 4.88 -11.57
C GLY A 194 -8.89 4.80 -13.09
N ALA A 195 -9.78 3.96 -13.62
CA ALA A 195 -9.83 3.70 -15.06
C ALA A 195 -10.50 4.84 -15.85
N LYS A 196 -11.66 5.36 -15.41
CA LYS A 196 -12.42 6.37 -16.17
C LYS A 196 -11.89 7.79 -15.98
N GLU A 197 -11.73 8.25 -14.74
CA GLU A 197 -11.28 9.61 -14.45
C GLU A 197 -9.77 9.77 -14.72
N LEU A 198 -8.94 8.89 -14.18
CA LEU A 198 -7.47 9.02 -14.23
C LEU A 198 -6.80 8.24 -15.37
N GLY A 199 -7.55 7.41 -16.11
CA GLY A 199 -7.03 6.65 -17.25
C GLY A 199 -6.05 5.52 -16.90
N ILE A 200 -6.07 5.01 -15.67
CA ILE A 200 -5.13 4.01 -15.16
C ILE A 200 -5.38 2.63 -15.79
N ASN A 201 -4.35 2.05 -16.40
CA ASN A 201 -4.29 0.62 -16.68
C ASN A 201 -3.78 -0.13 -15.45
N TRP A 202 -4.71 -0.55 -14.60
CA TRP A 202 -4.41 -1.31 -13.39
C TRP A 202 -3.65 -2.59 -13.65
N THR A 203 -3.86 -3.28 -14.77
CA THR A 203 -3.14 -4.51 -15.09
C THR A 203 -1.63 -4.22 -15.24
N ALA A 204 -1.29 -3.19 -16.02
CA ALA A 204 0.10 -2.81 -16.24
C ALA A 204 0.72 -2.26 -14.95
N LEU A 205 0.01 -1.39 -14.22
CA LEU A 205 0.48 -0.85 -12.94
C LEU A 205 0.77 -1.98 -11.93
N LEU A 206 -0.14 -2.94 -11.77
CA LEU A 206 0.05 -4.04 -10.82
C LEU A 206 1.19 -4.99 -11.24
N ALA A 207 1.47 -5.13 -12.54
CA ALA A 207 2.61 -5.89 -13.04
C ALA A 207 3.93 -5.18 -12.69
N ASP A 208 4.03 -3.87 -12.94
CA ASP A 208 5.20 -3.06 -12.57
C ASP A 208 5.50 -3.15 -11.07
N LEU A 209 4.47 -3.13 -10.22
CA LEU A 209 4.65 -3.30 -8.77
C LEU A 209 5.25 -4.66 -8.38
N ALA A 210 4.87 -5.71 -9.10
CA ALA A 210 5.36 -7.05 -8.83
C ALA A 210 6.82 -7.24 -9.28
N GLU A 211 7.22 -6.55 -10.35
CA GLU A 211 8.58 -6.58 -10.91
C GLU A 211 9.55 -5.61 -10.22
N THR A 212 9.01 -4.60 -9.52
CA THR A 212 9.83 -3.60 -8.83
C THR A 212 10.61 -4.23 -7.67
N PRO A 213 11.95 -4.07 -7.64
CA PRO A 213 12.80 -4.64 -6.60
C PRO A 213 12.43 -4.20 -5.18
N VAL A 214 12.83 -5.00 -4.19
CA VAL A 214 12.76 -4.61 -2.78
C VAL A 214 13.77 -3.51 -2.52
N GLU A 215 13.33 -2.43 -1.85
CA GLU A 215 14.23 -1.36 -1.45
C GLU A 215 14.96 -1.70 -0.13
N PRO A 216 16.30 -1.67 -0.08
CA PRO A 216 17.06 -1.99 1.13
C PRO A 216 16.71 -1.11 2.34
N ILE A 217 16.26 0.13 2.09
CA ILE A 217 15.85 1.08 3.13
C ILE A 217 14.67 0.58 3.96
N GLN A 218 13.87 -0.37 3.45
CA GLN A 218 12.74 -0.94 4.18
C GLN A 218 13.13 -1.55 5.52
N SER A 219 14.27 -2.24 5.57
CA SER A 219 14.79 -2.76 6.83
C SER A 219 15.11 -1.66 7.85
N HIS A 220 15.52 -0.48 7.40
CA HIS A 220 15.92 0.64 8.24
C HIS A 220 14.72 1.31 8.91
N TYR A 221 13.72 1.72 8.13
CA TYR A 221 12.54 2.38 8.70
C TYR A 221 11.69 1.44 9.55
N MET A 222 11.82 0.12 9.36
CA MET A 222 11.20 -0.90 10.22
C MET A 222 11.98 -1.15 11.52
N ARG A 223 13.14 -0.51 11.70
CA ARG A 223 14.09 -0.76 12.79
C ARG A 223 14.50 -2.24 12.86
N VAL A 224 14.68 -2.87 11.71
CA VAL A 224 15.16 -4.25 11.53
C VAL A 224 16.59 -4.27 10.94
N GLY A 225 17.11 -3.11 10.53
CA GLY A 225 18.52 -2.93 10.18
C GLY A 225 19.43 -2.79 11.40
N LYS A 226 20.73 -2.60 11.16
CA LYS A 226 21.65 -2.15 12.21
C LYS A 226 21.27 -0.71 12.61
N PRO A 227 21.16 -0.38 13.92
CA PRO A 227 20.92 0.99 14.36
C PRO A 227 22.04 1.90 13.85
N ARG A 228 21.68 2.96 13.15
CA ARG A 228 22.60 3.98 12.66
C ARG A 228 21.85 5.26 12.30
N GLY A 229 22.62 6.34 12.13
CA GLY A 229 22.09 7.60 11.63
C GLY A 229 21.16 8.31 12.59
N GLU A 230 20.44 9.26 12.04
CA GLU A 230 19.53 10.13 12.75
C GLU A 230 18.34 9.35 13.31
N LEU A 231 17.84 8.35 12.58
CA LEU A 231 16.72 7.53 13.03
C LEU A 231 17.04 6.80 14.33
N ALA A 232 18.22 6.19 14.43
CA ALA A 232 18.63 5.48 15.64
C ALA A 232 18.91 6.43 16.80
N ARG A 233 19.38 7.66 16.51
CA ARG A 233 19.62 8.69 17.52
C ARG A 233 18.32 9.18 18.14
N MET A 234 17.31 9.47 17.32
CA MET A 234 16.02 10.00 17.77
C MET A 234 15.08 8.91 18.31
N PHE A 235 15.13 7.71 17.71
CA PHE A 235 14.26 6.57 18.05
C PHE A 235 15.13 5.34 18.38
N PRO A 236 15.82 5.32 19.54
CA PRO A 236 16.79 4.28 19.89
C PRO A 236 16.13 2.94 20.29
N ASN A 237 14.81 2.92 20.49
CA ASN A 237 14.08 1.74 20.91
C ASN A 237 13.71 0.81 19.75
N ALA A 238 13.38 -0.44 20.09
CA ALA A 238 12.78 -1.45 19.21
C ALA A 238 13.62 -1.89 18.00
N TRP A 239 14.92 -1.58 17.95
CA TRP A 239 15.80 -2.12 16.92
C TRP A 239 15.99 -3.63 17.07
N ALA A 240 15.77 -4.37 15.99
CA ALA A 240 15.84 -5.83 15.94
C ALA A 240 16.67 -6.32 14.74
N PRO A 241 17.99 -6.02 14.69
CA PRO A 241 18.86 -6.39 13.57
C PRO A 241 18.91 -7.90 13.30
N HIS A 242 18.69 -8.73 14.32
CA HIS A 242 18.63 -10.18 14.21
C HIS A 242 17.45 -10.67 13.33
N LEU A 243 16.40 -9.87 13.14
CA LEU A 243 15.28 -10.21 12.25
C LEU A 243 15.55 -9.88 10.78
N SER A 244 16.67 -9.23 10.46
CA SER A 244 16.99 -8.79 9.10
C SER A 244 17.00 -9.93 8.06
N PRO A 245 17.61 -11.11 8.35
CA PRO A 245 17.59 -12.24 7.41
C PRO A 245 16.17 -12.72 7.12
N LEU A 246 15.34 -12.90 8.16
CA LEU A 246 13.94 -13.29 8.02
C LEU A 246 13.13 -12.25 7.23
N LEU A 247 13.31 -10.95 7.52
CA LEU A 247 12.63 -9.88 6.79
C LEU A 247 12.97 -9.92 5.30
N LYS A 248 14.22 -10.16 4.92
CA LYS A 248 14.60 -10.29 3.50
C LYS A 248 13.87 -11.44 2.81
N ALA A 249 13.75 -12.59 3.46
CA ALA A 249 12.99 -13.73 2.92
C ALA A 249 11.50 -13.39 2.78
N VAL A 250 10.92 -12.73 3.78
CA VAL A 250 9.52 -12.24 3.74
C VAL A 250 9.31 -11.26 2.59
N LEU A 251 10.20 -10.31 2.38
CA LEU A 251 10.07 -9.31 1.31
C LEU A 251 10.26 -9.92 -0.09
N ALA A 252 11.11 -10.94 -0.23
CA ALA A 252 11.23 -11.69 -1.48
C ALA A 252 9.95 -12.47 -1.80
N GLU A 253 9.39 -13.16 -0.81
CA GLU A 253 8.13 -13.88 -0.93
C GLU A 253 6.96 -12.93 -1.22
N ASN A 254 6.98 -11.75 -0.62
CA ASN A 254 6.02 -10.68 -0.86
C ASN A 254 5.97 -10.26 -2.32
N ARG A 255 7.13 -10.07 -2.97
CA ARG A 255 7.22 -9.79 -4.41
C ARG A 255 6.76 -10.96 -5.26
N ARG A 256 7.23 -12.18 -4.95
CA ARG A 256 6.80 -13.40 -5.66
C ARG A 256 5.29 -13.54 -5.64
N TYR A 257 4.66 -13.44 -4.47
CA TYR A 257 3.23 -13.64 -4.35
C TYR A 257 2.42 -12.53 -5.03
N MET A 258 2.95 -11.31 -5.12
CA MET A 258 2.30 -10.24 -5.87
C MET A 258 2.14 -10.56 -7.36
N THR A 259 3.11 -11.26 -7.97
CA THR A 259 2.99 -11.73 -9.37
C THR A 259 1.82 -12.71 -9.58
N ILE A 260 1.47 -13.47 -8.53
CA ILE A 260 0.36 -14.43 -8.54
C ILE A 260 -0.96 -13.74 -8.22
N ARG A 261 -0.96 -12.87 -7.20
CA ARG A 261 -2.16 -12.23 -6.66
C ARG A 261 -2.68 -11.09 -7.55
N GLY A 262 -1.80 -10.29 -8.14
CA GLY A 262 -2.16 -9.16 -8.99
C GLY A 262 -3.15 -9.53 -10.11
N PRO A 263 -2.82 -10.51 -10.98
CA PRO A 263 -3.72 -10.95 -12.04
C PRO A 263 -5.08 -11.47 -11.52
N ARG A 264 -5.11 -12.10 -10.34
CA ARG A 264 -6.35 -12.59 -9.73
C ARG A 264 -7.24 -11.44 -9.26
N LEU A 265 -6.67 -10.37 -8.70
CA LEU A 265 -7.41 -9.17 -8.34
C LEU A 265 -7.99 -8.47 -9.57
N VAL A 266 -7.20 -8.34 -10.64
CA VAL A 266 -7.68 -7.78 -11.91
C VAL A 266 -8.87 -8.59 -12.43
N LYS A 267 -8.79 -9.93 -12.37
CA LYS A 267 -9.92 -10.80 -12.74
C LYS A 267 -11.14 -10.57 -11.85
N LEU A 268 -10.95 -10.50 -10.53
CA LEU A 268 -12.01 -10.29 -9.53
C LEU A 268 -12.73 -8.95 -9.73
N TYR A 269 -12.00 -7.88 -10.05
CA TYR A 269 -12.58 -6.57 -10.26
C TYR A 269 -13.15 -6.36 -11.68
N LYS A 270 -12.96 -7.30 -12.60
CA LYS A 270 -13.44 -7.16 -13.99
C LYS A 270 -14.97 -7.14 -14.02
N LEU A 271 -15.54 -6.07 -14.58
CA LEU A 271 -16.98 -5.98 -14.83
C LEU A 271 -17.37 -6.81 -16.06
N ARG A 272 -18.54 -7.45 -15.99
CA ARG A 272 -19.17 -8.17 -17.10
C ARG A 272 -20.37 -7.38 -17.60
N LYS A 273 -20.49 -7.22 -18.91
CA LYS A 273 -21.65 -6.60 -19.53
C LYS A 273 -22.76 -7.65 -19.68
N VAL A 274 -23.92 -7.39 -19.10
CA VAL A 274 -25.11 -8.25 -19.22
C VAL A 274 -26.27 -7.37 -19.64
N GLY A 275 -26.79 -7.58 -20.85
CA GLY A 275 -27.74 -6.67 -21.47
C GLY A 275 -27.19 -5.23 -21.55
N LYS A 276 -27.92 -4.29 -20.93
CA LYS A 276 -27.52 -2.87 -20.85
C LYS A 276 -26.69 -2.54 -19.60
N GLY A 277 -26.57 -3.45 -18.64
CA GLY A 277 -25.94 -3.22 -17.34
C GLY A 277 -24.51 -3.76 -17.24
N TRP A 278 -23.76 -3.23 -16.26
CA TRP A 278 -22.48 -3.78 -15.83
C TRP A 278 -22.65 -4.51 -14.50
N HIS A 279 -22.12 -5.71 -14.41
CA HIS A 279 -22.18 -6.57 -13.23
C HIS A 279 -20.77 -6.83 -12.71
N CYS A 280 -20.59 -6.74 -11.40
CA CYS A 280 -19.37 -7.15 -10.73
C CYS A 280 -19.36 -8.67 -10.48
N ASP A 281 -18.27 -9.17 -9.90
CA ASP A 281 -18.21 -10.54 -9.41
C ASP A 281 -19.26 -10.79 -8.32
N GLU A 282 -19.86 -11.97 -8.34
CA GLU A 282 -20.94 -12.32 -7.41
C GLU A 282 -20.46 -12.29 -5.96
N SER A 283 -19.22 -12.71 -5.68
CA SER A 283 -18.69 -12.69 -4.32
C SER A 283 -18.56 -11.27 -3.78
N LEU A 284 -18.22 -10.31 -4.66
CA LEU A 284 -18.14 -8.89 -4.29
C LEU A 284 -19.52 -8.30 -4.02
N SER A 285 -20.52 -8.66 -4.83
CA SER A 285 -21.91 -8.28 -4.59
C SER A 285 -22.44 -8.84 -3.27
N GLN A 286 -22.29 -10.16 -3.05
CA GLN A 286 -22.68 -10.82 -1.80
C GLN A 286 -22.01 -10.19 -0.59
N GLN A 287 -20.70 -9.92 -0.66
CA GLN A 287 -19.96 -9.26 0.41
C GLN A 287 -20.47 -7.83 0.69
N ALA A 288 -20.93 -7.09 -0.32
CA ALA A 288 -21.57 -5.79 -0.15
C ALA A 288 -23.03 -5.88 0.33
N GLY A 289 -23.53 -7.09 0.62
CA GLY A 289 -24.91 -7.35 1.02
C GLY A 289 -25.88 -7.38 -0.15
N GLY A 290 -25.45 -7.96 -1.28
CA GLY A 290 -26.27 -8.19 -2.48
C GLY A 290 -26.40 -6.99 -3.41
N LEU A 291 -25.66 -5.91 -3.18
CA LEU A 291 -25.74 -4.71 -4.02
C LEU A 291 -25.22 -5.00 -5.44
N SER A 292 -25.95 -4.51 -6.44
CA SER A 292 -25.48 -4.41 -7.81
C SER A 292 -24.39 -3.36 -7.95
N TYR A 293 -23.59 -3.43 -9.02
CA TYR A 293 -22.52 -2.45 -9.26
C TYR A 293 -23.05 -1.01 -9.36
N ALA A 294 -24.22 -0.80 -9.97
CA ALA A 294 -24.85 0.51 -10.06
C ALA A 294 -25.24 1.06 -8.68
N GLU A 295 -25.77 0.22 -7.80
CA GLU A 295 -26.10 0.60 -6.42
C GLU A 295 -24.84 0.91 -5.60
N MET A 296 -23.74 0.17 -5.83
CA MET A 296 -22.45 0.47 -5.20
C MET A 296 -21.93 1.86 -5.60
N ILE A 297 -22.05 2.24 -6.88
CA ILE A 297 -21.71 3.60 -7.34
C ILE A 297 -22.61 4.64 -6.65
N ALA A 298 -23.92 4.40 -6.61
CA ALA A 298 -24.86 5.32 -5.97
C ALA A 298 -24.56 5.50 -4.48
N ALA A 299 -24.23 4.41 -3.77
CA ALA A 299 -23.82 4.45 -2.37
C ALA A 299 -22.53 5.27 -2.18
N ALA A 300 -21.51 5.05 -3.02
CA ALA A 300 -20.27 5.82 -2.97
C ALA A 300 -20.48 7.31 -3.24
N LYS A 301 -21.35 7.66 -4.21
CA LYS A 301 -21.73 9.05 -4.49
C LYS A 301 -22.44 9.68 -3.30
N LYS A 302 -23.43 8.98 -2.72
CA LYS A 302 -24.17 9.45 -1.53
C LYS A 302 -23.26 9.71 -0.33
N ALA A 303 -22.25 8.87 -0.14
CA ALA A 303 -21.26 9.00 0.93
C ALA A 303 -20.13 10.00 0.63
N ASN A 304 -20.19 10.73 -0.49
CA ASN A 304 -19.16 11.65 -0.95
C ASN A 304 -17.76 11.02 -1.03
N PHE A 305 -17.68 9.76 -1.48
CA PHE A 305 -16.46 8.97 -1.44
C PHE A 305 -15.29 9.58 -2.22
N ARG A 306 -15.56 10.27 -3.35
CA ARG A 306 -14.51 10.95 -4.12
C ARG A 306 -13.88 12.11 -3.35
N HIS A 307 -14.66 12.83 -2.53
CA HIS A 307 -14.14 13.87 -1.65
C HIS A 307 -13.34 13.29 -0.50
N ALA A 308 -13.78 12.18 0.10
CA ALA A 308 -13.00 11.47 1.10
C ALA A 308 -11.61 11.04 0.57
N LEU A 309 -11.53 10.68 -0.72
CA LEU A 309 -10.27 10.39 -1.39
C LEU A 309 -9.41 11.63 -1.63
N TRP A 310 -10.02 12.78 -1.94
CA TRP A 310 -9.31 14.06 -2.01
C TRP A 310 -8.73 14.45 -0.63
N GLN A 311 -9.50 14.35 0.45
CA GLN A 311 -9.01 14.57 1.82
C GLN A 311 -7.81 13.69 2.14
N MET A 312 -7.78 12.46 1.63
CA MET A 312 -6.64 11.56 1.78
C MET A 312 -5.38 12.11 1.10
N GLY A 313 -5.50 12.59 -0.14
CA GLY A 313 -4.40 13.21 -0.87
C GLY A 313 -3.85 14.44 -0.14
N GLU A 314 -4.73 15.30 0.36
CA GLU A 314 -4.38 16.50 1.12
C GLU A 314 -3.61 16.17 2.41
N ALA A 315 -4.04 15.14 3.15
CA ALA A 315 -3.35 14.73 4.36
C ALA A 315 -1.98 14.12 4.07
N ILE A 316 -1.83 13.40 2.97
CA ILE A 316 -0.55 12.80 2.55
C ILE A 316 0.44 13.89 2.16
N VAL A 317 0.04 14.84 1.29
CA VAL A 317 0.93 15.92 0.86
C VAL A 317 1.34 16.82 2.02
N LYS A 318 0.48 16.98 3.04
CA LYS A 318 0.83 17.70 4.26
C LYS A 318 2.02 17.06 4.98
N LEU A 319 2.04 15.72 5.12
CA LEU A 319 3.20 15.03 5.69
C LEU A 319 4.45 15.22 4.81
N TYR A 320 4.31 15.25 3.49
CA TYR A 320 5.45 15.48 2.60
C TYR A 320 6.08 16.85 2.83
N GLU A 321 5.26 17.90 2.92
CA GLU A 321 5.72 19.26 3.25
C GLU A 321 6.49 19.27 4.57
N ASP A 322 5.93 18.66 5.60
CA ASP A 322 6.54 18.61 6.93
C ASP A 322 7.90 17.88 6.91
N VAL A 323 8.02 16.80 6.14
CA VAL A 323 9.28 16.06 5.96
C VAL A 323 10.30 16.87 5.15
N ILE A 324 9.88 17.52 4.07
CA ILE A 324 10.76 18.37 3.23
C ILE A 324 11.31 19.55 4.03
N GLN A 325 10.47 20.19 4.86
CA GLN A 325 10.91 21.27 5.76
C GLN A 325 11.99 20.81 6.76
N ARG A 326 11.95 19.54 7.17
CA ARG A 326 12.89 18.94 8.14
C ARG A 326 14.13 18.32 7.51
N THR A 327 14.18 18.21 6.18
CA THR A 327 15.25 17.50 5.47
C THR A 327 15.91 18.41 4.44
N PRO A 328 17.02 19.10 4.78
CA PRO A 328 17.69 20.05 3.89
C PRO A 328 18.02 19.47 2.51
N ALA A 329 18.48 18.22 2.45
CA ALA A 329 18.83 17.53 1.20
C ALA A 329 17.66 17.41 0.20
N LEU A 330 16.40 17.50 0.65
CA LEU A 330 15.23 17.48 -0.24
C LEU A 330 14.90 18.87 -0.81
N GLN A 331 15.29 19.94 -0.13
CA GLN A 331 15.03 21.31 -0.56
C GLN A 331 15.94 21.71 -1.74
N GLU A 332 17.10 21.07 -1.85
CA GLU A 332 18.10 21.30 -2.89
C GLU A 332 17.81 20.56 -4.21
N LEU A 333 16.69 19.83 -4.31
CA LEU A 333 16.33 19.01 -5.49
C LEU A 333 15.82 19.82 -6.71
N ASP A 334 15.98 21.14 -6.70
CA ASP A 334 15.44 22.05 -7.71
C ASP A 334 16.00 21.79 -9.13
N GLY A 335 15.15 22.01 -10.14
CA GLY A 335 15.55 22.16 -11.54
C GLY A 335 15.52 20.90 -12.40
N MET A 336 15.07 19.75 -11.90
CA MET A 336 14.96 18.55 -12.72
C MET A 336 13.61 18.47 -13.45
N GLN A 337 13.66 18.18 -14.76
CA GLN A 337 12.47 18.00 -15.60
C GLN A 337 11.57 16.92 -14.97
N THR A 338 10.36 17.33 -14.60
CA THR A 338 9.38 16.46 -13.94
C THR A 338 8.38 16.00 -15.00
N PRO A 339 8.32 14.69 -15.33
CA PRO A 339 7.27 14.18 -16.20
C PRO A 339 5.92 14.47 -15.55
N SER A 340 4.99 15.06 -16.28
CA SER A 340 3.62 15.25 -15.82
C SER A 340 2.91 13.92 -15.62
N TRP A 341 1.87 13.87 -14.78
CA TRP A 341 0.97 12.72 -14.71
C TRP A 341 0.50 12.24 -16.09
N SER A 342 0.20 13.18 -17.00
CA SER A 342 -0.25 12.87 -18.35
C SER A 342 0.77 12.09 -19.18
N GLU A 343 2.06 12.29 -18.91
CA GLU A 343 3.19 11.60 -19.56
C GLU A 343 3.47 10.26 -18.90
N LEU A 344 3.44 10.19 -17.56
CA LEU A 344 3.60 8.93 -16.82
C LEU A 344 2.49 7.95 -17.17
N ALA A 345 1.25 8.43 -17.12
CA ALA A 345 0.07 7.64 -17.41
C ALA A 345 0.14 7.02 -18.81
N LYS A 346 0.88 7.58 -19.79
CA LYS A 346 1.04 6.96 -21.13
C LYS A 346 1.59 5.54 -21.05
N ARG A 347 2.50 5.24 -20.13
CA ARG A 347 3.03 3.87 -19.92
C ARG A 347 1.94 2.89 -19.49
N TRP A 348 0.90 3.41 -18.84
CA TRP A 348 -0.26 2.67 -18.37
C TRP A 348 -1.56 3.15 -19.03
N LYS A 349 -1.52 3.72 -20.23
CA LYS A 349 -2.76 3.94 -21.00
C LYS A 349 -3.11 2.62 -21.66
N ARG A 350 -4.39 2.27 -21.70
CA ARG A 350 -4.86 1.18 -22.56
C ARG A 350 -4.39 1.48 -23.97
N GLN A 351 -3.61 0.57 -24.58
CA GLN A 351 -3.50 0.57 -26.03
C GLN A 351 -4.92 0.35 -26.55
N SER A 352 -5.41 1.33 -27.31
CA SER A 352 -6.77 1.40 -27.85
C SER A 352 -7.06 0.23 -28.76
#